data_AF-A0A7C4JAD0-F1
#
_entry.id   AF-A0A7C4JAD0-F1
#
_cell.length_a   1.000
_cell.length_b   1.000
_cell.length_c   1.000
_cell.angle_alpha   90.00
_cell.angle_beta   90.00
_cell.angle_gamma   90.00
#
_symmetry.space_group_name_H-M   'P 1'
#
loop_
_entity.id
_entity.type
_entity.pdbx_description
1 polymer ?
#
loop_
_entity_poly.entity_id
_entity_poly.type
_entity_poly.pdbx_seq_one_letter_code
_entity_poly.pdbx_strand_id
1 'polypeptide(L)' 'TSNYMCYVKSVGADGAVNFDSHAIGCSICVDITQDAMRLSRQDQSVAEIKAYVDKTYSRFGPSNMQ' A
#
# COMPACT_ATOMS: atom_id res chain seq x y z
N THR A 1 1.21 -10.03 1.97
CA THR A 1 1.25 -8.69 2.59
C THR A 1 0.59 -7.69 1.64
N SER A 2 -0.21 -6.73 2.12
CA SER A 2 -1.04 -5.82 1.28
C SER A 2 -0.79 -4.35 1.66
N ASN A 3 -1.09 -3.42 0.75
CA ASN A 3 -1.10 -1.97 1.01
C ASN A 3 -1.94 -1.56 2.23
N TYR A 4 -2.85 -2.44 2.69
CA TYR A 4 -3.54 -2.32 3.97
C TYR A 4 -2.60 -1.97 5.13
N MET A 5 -1.41 -2.58 5.17
CA MET A 5 -0.43 -2.37 6.25
C MET A 5 0.22 -0.98 6.24
N CYS A 6 0.09 -0.23 5.14
CA CYS A 6 0.50 1.17 5.13
C CYS A 6 -0.47 2.01 5.96
N TYR A 7 -1.77 1.75 5.87
CA TYR A 7 -2.79 2.62 6.47
C TYR A 7 -3.27 2.16 7.83
N VAL A 8 -3.26 0.86 8.12
CA VAL A 8 -3.82 0.33 9.36
C VAL A 8 -2.72 0.02 10.36
N LYS A 9 -2.71 0.79 11.45
CA LYS A 9 -1.81 0.61 12.59
C LYS A 9 -2.30 -0.51 13.51
N SER A 10 -3.60 -0.56 13.77
CA SER A 10 -4.23 -1.64 14.54
C SER A 10 -5.74 -1.70 14.31
N VAL A 11 -6.36 -2.81 14.70
CA VAL A 11 -7.81 -2.99 14.77
C VAL A 11 -8.17 -3.28 16.23
N GLY A 12 -9.05 -2.47 16.82
CA GLY A 12 -9.55 -2.63 18.18
C GLY A 12 -10.45 -3.86 18.32
N ALA A 13 -10.70 -4.28 19.57
CA ALA A 13 -11.57 -5.43 19.86
C ALA A 13 -13.04 -5.20 19.45
N ASP A 14 -13.44 -3.93 19.31
CA ASP A 14 -14.74 -3.47 18.79
C ASP A 14 -14.78 -3.32 17.27
N GLY A 15 -13.68 -3.63 16.58
CA GLY A 15 -13.53 -3.46 15.13
C GLY A 15 -13.10 -2.05 14.72
N ALA A 16 -12.85 -1.13 15.65
CA ALA A 16 -12.37 0.22 15.31
C ALA A 16 -10.98 0.16 14.65
N VAL A 17 -10.87 0.73 13.45
CA VAL A 17 -9.60 0.78 12.72
C VAL A 17 -8.82 2.03 13.15
N ASN A 18 -7.63 1.82 13.71
CA ASN A 18 -6.70 2.90 13.99
C ASN A 18 -5.79 3.09 12.78
N PHE A 19 -5.95 4.23 12.11
CA PHE A 19 -5.13 4.55 10.95
C PHE A 19 -3.77 5.12 11.33
N ASP A 20 -2.77 4.85 10.50
CA ASP A 20 -1.44 5.45 10.62
C ASP A 20 -1.44 6.88 10.06
N SER A 21 -1.26 7.88 10.92
CA SER A 21 -1.23 9.29 10.54
C SER A 21 -0.06 9.63 9.61
N HIS A 22 1.03 8.87 9.64
CA HIS A 22 2.14 9.02 8.70
C HIS A 22 1.70 8.66 7.28
N ALA A 23 0.99 7.55 7.12
CA ALA A 23 0.55 7.09 5.80
C ALA A 23 -0.54 7.97 5.19
N ILE A 24 -1.36 8.63 6.01
CA ILE A 24 -2.36 9.60 5.53
C ILE A 24 -1.68 10.88 4.99
N GLY A 25 -0.52 11.25 5.53
CA GLY A 25 0.26 12.41 5.07
C GLY A 25 1.33 12.10 4.02
N CYS A 26 1.61 10.82 3.75
CA CYS A 26 2.65 10.39 2.84
C CYS A 26 2.10 10.26 1.41
N SER A 27 2.42 11.20 0.53
CA SER A 27 1.98 11.17 -0.87
C SER A 27 2.37 9.86 -1.58
N ILE A 28 3.52 9.28 -1.24
CA ILE A 28 3.99 8.00 -1.81
C ILE A 28 3.02 6.86 -1.50
N CYS A 29 2.51 6.74 -0.28
CA CYS A 29 1.56 5.68 0.08
C CYS A 29 0.26 5.82 -0.70
N VAL A 30 -0.22 7.07 -0.87
CA VAL A 30 -1.41 7.39 -1.67
C VAL A 30 -1.19 7.02 -3.14
N ASP A 31 -0.05 7.40 -3.72
CA ASP A 31 0.28 7.10 -5.12
C ASP A 31 0.36 5.58 -5.37
N ILE A 32 1.07 4.84 -4.50
CA ILE A 32 1.14 3.37 -4.56
C ILE A 32 -0.26 2.74 -4.53
N THR A 33 -1.16 3.29 -3.71
CA THR A 33 -2.53 2.80 -3.58
C THR A 33 -3.35 3.08 -4.84
N GLN A 34 -3.24 4.28 -5.39
CA GLN A 34 -3.92 4.64 -6.63
C GLN A 34 -3.44 3.78 -7.80
N ASP A 35 -2.14 3.52 -7.91
CA ASP A 35 -1.58 2.64 -8.94
C ASP A 35 -2.01 1.20 -8.77
N ALA A 36 -1.99 0.65 -7.54
CA ALA A 36 -2.48 -0.70 -7.28
C ALA A 36 -3.97 -0.84 -7.66
N MET A 37 -4.82 0.14 -7.30
CA MET A 37 -6.22 0.15 -7.69
C MET A 37 -6.40 0.24 -9.23
N ARG A 38 -5.59 1.05 -9.90
CA ARG A 38 -5.62 1.21 -11.36
C ARG A 38 -5.25 -0.09 -12.07
N LEU A 39 -4.15 -0.74 -11.66
CA LEU A 39 -3.67 -1.98 -12.26
C LEU A 39 -4.57 -3.17 -11.94
N SER A 40 -5.16 -3.21 -10.74
CA SER A 40 -6.16 -4.22 -10.40
C SER A 40 -7.41 -4.11 -11.29
N ARG A 41 -7.86 -2.89 -11.64
CA ARG A 41 -8.93 -2.68 -12.62
C ARG A 41 -8.55 -3.06 -14.06
N GLN A 42 -7.27 -3.30 -14.32
CA GLN A 42 -6.75 -3.78 -15.62
C GLN A 42 -6.51 -5.30 -15.59
N ASP A 43 -7.08 -6.01 -14.61
CA ASP A 43 -6.95 -7.46 -14.41
C ASP A 43 -5.50 -7.96 -14.25
N GLN A 44 -4.58 -7.06 -13.85
CA GLN A 44 -3.22 -7.48 -13.52
C GLN A 44 -3.18 -8.34 -12.27
N SER A 45 -2.30 -9.34 -12.27
CA SER A 45 -2.07 -10.16 -11.09
C SER A 45 -1.40 -9.35 -9.98
N VAL A 46 -1.62 -9.77 -8.72
CA VAL A 46 -0.99 -9.14 -7.55
C VAL A 46 0.55 -9.13 -7.67
N ALA A 47 1.14 -10.16 -8.30
CA ALA A 47 2.58 -10.24 -8.52
C ALA A 47 3.08 -9.15 -9.49
N GLU A 48 2.36 -8.90 -10.59
CA GLU A 48 2.70 -7.84 -11.54
C GLU A 48 2.55 -6.45 -10.92
N ILE A 49 1.48 -6.24 -10.13
CA ILE A 49 1.27 -4.99 -9.39
C ILE A 49 2.41 -4.74 -8.42
N LYS A 50 2.84 -5.76 -7.66
CA LYS A 50 4.00 -5.65 -6.75
C LYS A 50 5.27 -5.29 -7.51
N ALA A 51 5.56 -5.98 -8.62
CA ALA A 51 6.74 -5.69 -9.43
C ALA A 51 6.73 -4.26 -9.98
N TYR A 52 5.56 -3.75 -10.38
CA TYR A 52 5.39 -2.36 -10.80
C TYR A 52 5.69 -1.37 -9.66
N VAL A 53 5.14 -1.61 -8.47
CA VAL A 53 5.36 -0.78 -7.29
C VAL A 53 6.83 -0.77 -6.88
N ASP A 54 7.46 -1.94 -6.76
CA ASP A 54 8.87 -2.06 -6.39
C ASP A 54 9.76 -1.31 -7.40
N LYS A 55 9.51 -1.47 -8.70
CA LYS A 55 10.25 -0.77 -9.76
C LYS A 55 10.08 0.75 -9.70
N THR A 56 8.88 1.23 -9.41
CA THR A 56 8.55 2.66 -9.45
C THR A 56 9.04 3.41 -8.21
N TYR A 57 8.92 2.79 -7.03
CA TYR A 57 9.05 3.47 -5.73
C TYR A 57 10.24 3.03 -4.87
N SER A 58 10.99 1.97 -5.23
CA SER A 58 12.15 1.49 -4.44
C SER A 58 13.23 2.55 -4.17
N ARG A 59 13.31 3.58 -5.02
CA ARG A 59 14.21 4.73 -4.81
C ARG A 59 13.92 5.51 -3.51
N PHE A 60 12.70 5.40 -2.96
CA PHE A 60 12.27 6.13 -1.78
C PHE A 60 12.37 5.31 -0.49
N GLY A 61 12.67 4.01 -0.60
CA GLY A 61 12.83 3.13 0.56
C GLY A 61 12.61 1.66 0.21
N PRO A 62 13.05 0.75 1.09
CA PRO A 62 12.85 -0.68 0.90
C PRO A 62 11.37 -1.07 1.07
N SER A 63 10.92 -2.06 0.31
CA SER A 63 9.60 -2.69 0.52
C SER A 63 9.53 -3.33 1.90
N ASN A 64 8.48 -3.04 2.66
CA ASN A 64 8.16 -3.71 3.92
C ASN A 64 7.31 -4.98 3.72
N MET A 65 6.91 -5.27 2.48
CA MET A 65 6.25 -6.52 2.13
C MET A 65 7.29 -7.63 2.02
N GLN A 66 7.35 -8.49 3.04
CA GLN A 66 7.93 -9.84 2.97
C GLN A 66 7.00 -10.76 2.18
#